data_AF-A0AAU1DEP4-F1
#
_entry.id   AF-A0AAU1DEP4-F1
#
_cell.length_a   1.000
_cell.length_b   1.000
_cell.length_c   1.000
_cell.angle_alpha   90.00
_cell.angle_beta   90.00
_cell.angle_gamma   90.00
#
_symmetry.space_group_name_H-M   'P 1'
#
loop_
_entity.id
_entity.type
_entity.pdbx_description
1 polymer ?
#
loop_
_entity_poly.entity_id
_entity_poly.type
_entity_poly.pdbx_seq_one_letter_code
_entity_poly.pdbx_strand_id
1 'polypeptide(L)' 'MDPISPNPYPGCDVCAALVRECIDVTEPASPLFDLERAHRIVDETRDHRNQDEAAAPAL' A
#
# COMPACT_ATOMS: atom_id res chain seq x y z
N MET A 1 -15.42 6.84 4.65
CA MET A 1 -14.50 5.95 3.93
C MET A 1 -13.47 6.86 3.30
N ASP A 2 -12.27 6.89 3.85
CA ASP A 2 -11.13 7.59 3.26
C ASP A 2 -10.83 7.02 1.87
N PRO A 3 -10.34 7.83 0.92
CA PRO A 3 -9.96 7.34 -0.39
C PRO A 3 -8.87 6.28 -0.26
N ILE A 4 -9.07 5.13 -0.93
CA ILE A 4 -8.08 4.05 -1.00
C ILE A 4 -6.93 4.55 -1.88
N SER A 5 -5.87 5.04 -1.25
CA SER A 5 -4.71 5.59 -1.91
C SER A 5 -3.44 5.17 -1.16
N PRO A 6 -2.79 4.07 -1.56
CA PRO A 6 -1.54 3.64 -0.94
C PRO A 6 -0.46 4.69 -1.17
N ASN A 7 0.33 4.97 -0.12
CA ASN A 7 1.38 5.98 -0.12
C ASN A 7 2.76 5.31 0.04
N PRO A 8 3.35 4.76 -1.04
CA PRO A 8 4.56 3.95 -0.98
C PRO A 8 5.82 4.77 -0.65
N TYR A 9 6.81 4.12 -0.04
CA TYR A 9 8.16 4.70 0.07
C TYR A 9 8.89 4.63 -1.29
N PRO A 10 9.51 5.72 -1.76
CA PRO A 10 10.20 5.73 -3.06
C PRO A 10 11.33 4.70 -3.13
N GLY A 11 11.30 3.85 -4.16
CA GLY A 11 12.33 2.81 -4.35
C GLY A 11 12.18 1.57 -3.46
N CYS A 12 11.08 1.45 -2.72
CA CYS A 12 10.78 0.26 -1.93
C CYS A 12 9.99 -0.77 -2.75
N ASP A 13 10.61 -1.93 -3.03
CA ASP A 13 9.98 -3.01 -3.80
C ASP A 13 8.75 -3.61 -3.09
N VAL A 14 8.76 -3.63 -1.76
CA VAL A 14 7.62 -4.12 -0.94
C VAL A 14 6.43 -3.19 -1.12
N CYS A 15 6.62 -1.87 -0.96
CA CYS A 15 5.54 -0.92 -1.20
C CYS A 15 5.02 -0.98 -2.65
N ALA A 16 5.90 -1.22 -3.63
CA ALA A 16 5.48 -1.37 -5.03
C ALA A 16 4.63 -2.62 -5.27
N ALA A 17 4.93 -3.73 -4.59
CA ALA A 17 4.11 -4.95 -4.64
C ALA A 17 2.73 -4.73 -4.01
N LEU A 18 2.68 -4.08 -2.84
CA LEU A 18 1.44 -3.73 -2.15
C LEU A 18 0.55 -2.82 -3.01
N VAL A 19 1.12 -1.82 -3.69
CA VAL A 19 0.35 -0.97 -4.61
C VAL A 19 -0.28 -1.76 -5.75
N ARG A 20 0.42 -2.75 -6.32
CA ARG A 20 -0.16 -3.61 -7.38
C ARG A 20 -1.30 -4.46 -6.83
N GLU A 21 -1.10 -5.08 -5.67
CA GLU A 21 -2.16 -5.85 -5.01
C GLU A 21 -3.37 -4.96 -4.74
N CYS A 22 -3.16 -3.72 -4.29
CA CYS A 22 -4.23 -2.74 -4.07
C CYS A 22 -5.05 -2.49 -5.35
N ILE A 23 -4.40 -2.38 -6.51
CA ILE A 23 -5.08 -2.21 -7.80
C ILE A 23 -5.92 -3.47 -8.11
N ASP A 24 -5.34 -4.66 -7.97
CA ASP A 24 -6.01 -5.93 -8.25
C ASP A 24 -7.27 -6.14 -7.38
N VAL A 25 -7.24 -5.70 -6.11
CA VAL A 25 -8.38 -5.85 -5.18
C VAL A 25 -9.35 -4.66 -5.22
N THR A 26 -9.01 -3.54 -5.86
CA THR A 26 -9.92 -2.39 -6.02
C THR A 26 -10.59 -2.34 -7.39
N GLU A 27 -10.11 -3.11 -8.36
CA GLU A 27 -10.72 -3.19 -9.69
C GLU A 27 -12.07 -3.95 -9.63
N PRO A 28 -13.22 -3.32 -9.93
CA PRO A 28 -14.53 -3.95 -9.79
C PRO A 28 -14.77 -5.16 -10.69
N ALA A 29 -13.98 -5.30 -11.76
CA ALA A 29 -14.02 -6.42 -12.69
C ALA A 29 -13.08 -7.57 -12.29
N SER A 30 -12.23 -7.37 -11.28
CA SER A 30 -11.27 -8.36 -10.82
C SER A 30 -11.96 -9.44 -10.00
N PRO A 31 -11.59 -10.73 -10.17
CA PRO A 31 -12.04 -11.80 -9.29
C PRO A 31 -11.49 -11.66 -7.86
N LEU A 32 -10.52 -10.76 -7.64
CA LEU A 32 -9.92 -10.46 -6.35
C LEU A 32 -10.52 -9.21 -5.69
N PHE A 33 -11.60 -8.64 -6.25
CA PHE A 33 -12.21 -7.44 -5.72
C PHE A 33 -12.60 -7.59 -4.24
N ASP A 34 -11.93 -6.82 -3.39
CA ASP A 34 -12.09 -6.82 -1.94
C ASP A 34 -11.64 -5.46 -1.37
N LEU A 35 -12.61 -4.60 -1.06
CA LEU A 35 -12.34 -3.28 -0.49
C LEU A 35 -11.77 -3.36 0.94
N GLU A 36 -12.10 -4.40 1.71
CA GLU A 36 -11.55 -4.57 3.06
C GLU A 36 -10.06 -4.95 2.99
N ARG A 37 -9.70 -5.81 2.03
CA ARG A 37 -8.29 -6.10 1.73
C ARG A 37 -7.57 -4.85 1.23
N ALA A 38 -8.20 -4.07 0.36
CA ALA A 38 -7.63 -2.82 -0.15
C ALA A 38 -7.29 -1.83 0.97
N HIS A 39 -8.18 -1.67 1.96
CA HIS A 39 -7.93 -0.85 3.15
C HIS A 39 -6.74 -1.39 3.97
N ARG A 40 -6.67 -2.70 4.19
CA ARG A 40 -5.54 -3.34 4.89
C ARG A 40 -4.21 -3.09 4.17
N ILE A 41 -4.19 -3.14 2.84
CA ILE A 41 -2.98 -2.87 2.04
C ILE A 41 -2.52 -1.42 2.18
N VAL A 42 -3.45 -0.46 2.25
CA VAL A 42 -3.12 0.96 2.50
C VAL A 42 -2.46 1.13 3.86
N ASP A 43 -3.01 0.52 4.91
CA ASP A 43 -2.43 0.54 6.25
C ASP A 43 -1.05 -0.13 6.28
N GLU A 44 -0.90 -1.29 5.65
CA GLU A 44 0.37 -2.01 5.54
C GLU A 44 1.44 -1.20 4.80
N THR A 45 1.06 -0.52 3.70
CA THR A 45 1.95 0.36 2.95
C THR A 45 2.41 1.54 3.80
N ARG A 46 1.49 2.12 4.59
CA ARG A 46 1.79 3.24 5.49
C ARG A 46 2.72 2.82 6.62
N ASP A 47 2.47 1.67 7.24
CA ASP A 47 3.31 1.15 8.32
C ASP A 47 4.71 0.82 7.82
N HIS A 48 4.83 0.17 6.66
CA HIS A 48 6.12 -0.09 6.04
C HIS A 48 6.88 1.20 5.73
N ARG A 49 6.20 2.20 5.15
CA ARG A 49 6.80 3.51 4.89
C ARG A 49 7.32 4.16 6.18
N ASN A 50 6.54 4.15 7.26
CA ASN A 50 6.96 4.72 8.54
C ASN A 50 8.20 4.01 9.10
N GLN A 51 8.29 2.69 8.92
CA GLN A 51 9.45 1.90 9.32
C GLN A 51 10.70 2.26 8.49
N ASP A 52 10.57 2.37 7.16
CA ASP A 52 11.65 2.81 6.27
C ASP A 52 12.09 4.25 6.59
N GLU A 53 11.16 5.17 6.83
CA GLU A 53 11.45 6.56 7.22
C GLU A 53 12.15 6.64 8.58
N ALA A 54 11.80 5.78 9.54
CA ALA A 54 12.46 5.71 10.84
C ALA A 54 13.86 5.05 10.75
N ALA A 55 14.07 4.14 9.80
CA ALA A 55 15.34 3.48 9.56
C ALA A 55 16.29 4.30 8.67
N ALA A 56 15.75 5.22 7.86
CA ALA A 56 16.55 6.14 7.07
C ALA A 56 17.38 7.04 8.02
N PRO A 57 18.71 7.11 7.87
CA PRO A 57 19.52 8.01 8.69
C PRO A 57 19.07 9.45 8.43
N ALA A 58 18.81 10.20 9.50
CA ALA A 58 18.54 11.63 9.42
C ALA A 58 19.69 12.29 8.66
N LEU A 59 19.37 12.88 7.50
CA LEU A 59 20.28 13.69 6.68
C LEU A 59 20.84 14.87 7.48
#